data_AF-K1Z9M2-F1
#
_entry.id   AF-K1Z9M2-F1
#
_cell.length_a   1.000
_cell.length_b   1.000
_cell.length_c   1.000
_cell.angle_alpha   90.00
_cell.angle_beta   90.00
_cell.angle_gamma   90.00
#
_symmetry.space_group_name_H-M   'P 1'
#
loop_
_entity.id
_entity.type
_entity.pdbx_description
1 polymer ?
#
loop_
_entity_poly.entity_id
_entity_poly.type
_entity_poly.pdbx_seq_one_letter_code
_entity_poly.pdbx_strand_id
1 'polypeptide(L)' 'MKIFRTKTTTPDDFDHTGLHKCLTAFDLTLLGIGAIIGTGIFVLTGIAAATQAGPAVILSFVIAGIACAFAALAYAEL' A
#
# COMPACT_ATOMS: atom_id res chain seq x y z
N MET A 1 -23.66 22.06 9.63
CA MET A 1 -22.83 21.10 8.88
C MET A 1 -22.01 21.84 7.83
N LYS A 2 -20.72 22.09 8.09
CA LYS A 2 -19.76 22.51 7.04
C LYS A 2 -19.28 21.22 6.36
N ILE A 3 -19.99 20.77 5.34
CA ILE A 3 -19.93 19.36 4.88
C ILE A 3 -18.84 19.08 3.84
N PHE A 4 -18.26 20.11 3.19
CA PHE A 4 -17.15 19.96 2.24
C PHE A 4 -16.17 21.13 2.40
N ARG A 5 -15.35 21.08 3.45
CA ARG A 5 -14.19 21.97 3.60
C ARG A 5 -12.94 21.16 3.23
N THR A 6 -12.70 21.00 1.93
CA THR A 6 -11.46 20.41 1.41
C THR A 6 -10.26 21.24 1.86
N LYS A 7 -9.15 20.58 2.22
CA LYS A 7 -7.90 21.29 2.51
C LYS A 7 -7.42 21.89 1.19
N THR A 8 -7.32 23.22 1.11
CA THR A 8 -6.75 23.89 -0.05
C THR A 8 -5.24 23.65 -0.04
N THR A 9 -4.71 22.92 -1.03
CA THR A 9 -3.27 22.77 -1.23
C THR A 9 -2.69 24.12 -1.65
N THR A 10 -2.05 24.82 -0.72
CA THR A 10 -1.32 26.07 -1.00
C THR A 10 0.14 25.68 -1.27
N PRO A 11 0.84 26.25 -2.27
CA PRO A 11 2.20 25.86 -2.61
C PRO A 11 3.20 25.87 -1.43
N ASP A 12 2.92 26.63 -0.37
CA ASP A 12 3.74 26.73 0.84
C ASP A 12 3.66 25.50 1.79
N ASP A 13 2.74 24.54 1.58
CA ASP A 13 2.58 23.35 2.46
C ASP A 13 3.77 22.36 2.32
N PHE A 14 4.56 22.46 1.24
CA PHE A 14 5.63 21.51 0.89
C PHE A 14 7.05 21.92 1.32
N ASP A 15 7.25 23.15 1.80
CA ASP A 15 8.59 23.76 1.97
C ASP A 15 9.09 23.91 3.41
N HIS A 16 8.41 23.32 4.41
CA HIS A 16 8.74 23.50 5.84
C HIS A 16 9.21 22.22 6.55
N THR A 17 10.03 21.39 5.90
CA THR A 17 10.67 20.25 6.58
C THR A 17 12.18 20.44 6.61
N GLY A 18 12.79 20.52 7.79
CA GLY A 18 14.25 20.63 7.96
C GLY A 18 15.01 19.34 7.61
N LEU A 19 14.38 18.40 6.92
CA LEU A 19 14.96 17.13 6.52
C LEU A 19 15.55 17.22 5.12
N HIS A 20 16.72 16.60 4.94
CA HIS A 20 17.35 16.51 3.63
C HIS A 20 16.65 15.43 2.78
N LYS A 21 16.25 15.79 1.57
CA LYS A 21 15.60 14.90 0.59
C LYS A 21 16.64 13.95 -0.03
N CYS A 22 16.95 12.85 0.66
CA CYS A 22 17.96 11.87 0.22
C CYS A 22 17.37 10.60 -0.42
N LEU A 23 16.06 10.34 -0.28
CA LEU A 23 15.48 9.07 -0.71
C LEU A 23 15.39 9.00 -2.23
N THR A 24 15.95 7.93 -2.79
CA THR A 24 15.82 7.60 -4.21
C THR A 24 14.64 6.65 -4.43
N ALA A 25 14.23 6.46 -5.69
CA ALA A 25 13.17 5.53 -6.06
C ALA A 25 13.39 4.11 -5.49
N PHE A 26 14.64 3.64 -5.44
CA PHE A 26 14.98 2.35 -4.86
C PHE A 26 14.81 2.29 -3.33
N ASP A 27 15.11 3.37 -2.62
CA ASP A 27 14.88 3.43 -1.17
C ASP A 27 13.38 3.41 -0.85
N LEU A 28 12.58 4.10 -1.67
CA LEU A 28 11.12 4.12 -1.56
C LEU A 28 10.49 2.76 -1.89
N THR A 29 11.01 2.03 -2.89
CA THR A 29 10.50 0.67 -3.18
C THR A 29 10.84 -0.31 -2.07
N LEU A 30 12.07 -0.25 -1.52
CA LEU A 30 12.46 -1.06 -0.36
C LEU A 30 11.62 -0.74 0.88
N LEU A 31 11.35 0.55 1.12
CA LEU A 31 10.44 0.99 2.17
C LEU A 31 9.04 0.38 2.00
N GLY A 32 8.51 0.41 0.77
CA GLY A 32 7.22 -0.19 0.44
C GLY A 32 7.19 -1.71 0.65
N ILE A 33 8.21 -2.44 0.18
CA ILE A 33 8.32 -3.89 0.38
C ILE A 33 8.37 -4.21 1.88
N GLY A 34 9.18 -3.48 2.65
CA GLY A 34 9.28 -3.65 4.10
C GLY A 34 7.97 -3.39 4.84
N ALA A 35 7.15 -2.45 4.34
CA ALA A 35 5.84 -2.16 4.91
C ALA A 35 4.76 -3.21 4.55
N ILE A 36 4.87 -3.85 3.38
CA ILE A 36 3.87 -4.81 2.88
C ILE A 36 4.12 -6.22 3.42
N ILE A 37 5.39 -6.65 3.50
CA ILE A 37 5.74 -8.02 3.93
C ILE A 37 5.72 -8.12 5.45
N GLY A 38 4.74 -8.85 6.00
CA GLY A 38 4.57 -9.02 7.44
C GLY A 38 3.87 -10.32 7.82
N THR A 39 3.23 -10.34 9.00
CA THR A 39 2.57 -11.54 9.55
C THR A 39 1.48 -12.11 8.66
N GLY A 40 0.86 -11.29 7.81
CA GLY A 40 -0.16 -11.72 6.85
C GLY A 40 0.31 -12.84 5.93
N ILE A 41 1.45 -12.67 5.24
CA ILE A 41 1.91 -13.69 4.29
C ILE A 41 2.46 -14.93 5.00
N PHE A 42 3.09 -14.78 6.16
CA PHE A 42 3.72 -15.90 6.89
C PHE A 42 2.74 -16.75 7.69
N VAL A 43 1.69 -16.16 8.27
CA VAL A 43 0.75 -16.86 9.15
C VAL A 43 -0.62 -17.01 8.50
N LEU A 44 -1.19 -15.91 8.00
CA LEU A 44 -2.57 -15.89 7.53
C LEU A 44 -2.76 -16.71 6.25
N THR A 45 -1.74 -16.76 5.39
CA THR A 45 -1.73 -17.63 4.19
C THR A 45 -1.91 -19.10 4.53
N GLY A 46 -1.21 -19.60 5.56
CA GLY A 46 -1.32 -20.99 5.99
C GLY A 46 -2.70 -21.33 6.53
N ILE A 47 -3.27 -20.40 7.32
CA ILE A 47 -4.63 -20.54 7.85
C ILE A 47 -5.64 -20.52 6.70
N ALA A 48 -5.53 -19.57 5.76
CA ALA A 48 -6.42 -19.46 4.61
C ALA A 48 -6.34 -20.68 3.69
N ALA A 49 -5.15 -21.25 3.50
CA ALA A 49 -4.97 -22.50 2.76
C ALA A 49 -5.61 -23.67 3.52
N ALA A 50 -5.43 -23.78 4.83
CA ALA A 50 -5.96 -24.92 5.59
C ALA A 50 -7.49 -24.90 5.75
N THR A 51 -8.09 -23.72 5.95
CA THR A 51 -9.50 -23.61 6.36
C THR A 51 -10.46 -23.10 5.29
N GLN A 52 -9.97 -22.35 4.29
CA GLN A 52 -10.85 -21.68 3.32
C GLN A 52 -10.66 -22.17 1.89
N ALA A 53 -9.43 -22.09 1.35
CA ALA A 53 -9.19 -22.26 -0.08
C ALA A 53 -8.45 -23.56 -0.45
N GLY A 54 -7.79 -24.23 0.49
CA GLY A 54 -7.01 -25.43 0.19
C GLY A 54 -5.89 -25.14 -0.82
N PRO A 55 -5.62 -26.06 -1.77
CA PRO A 55 -4.64 -25.84 -2.83
C PRO A 55 -5.02 -24.70 -3.79
N ALA A 56 -6.28 -24.25 -3.80
CA ALA A 56 -6.75 -23.14 -4.63
C ALA A 56 -6.43 -21.75 -4.05
N VAL A 57 -5.75 -21.65 -2.90
CA VAL A 57 -5.38 -20.37 -2.26
C VAL A 57 -4.60 -19.44 -3.20
N ILE A 58 -3.82 -20.01 -4.13
CA ILE A 58 -3.08 -19.26 -5.15
C ILE A 58 -4.02 -18.43 -6.05
N LEU A 59 -5.20 -18.96 -6.40
CA LEU A 59 -6.19 -18.24 -7.20
C LEU A 59 -6.76 -17.04 -6.44
N SER A 60 -6.99 -17.20 -5.13
CA SER A 60 -7.42 -16.10 -4.27
C SER A 60 -6.37 -14.98 -4.21
N PHE A 61 -5.08 -15.33 -4.11
CA PHE A 61 -3.99 -14.35 -4.15
C PHE A 61 -3.87 -13.63 -5.49
N VAL A 62 -4.09 -14.31 -6.62
CA VAL A 62 -4.06 -13.67 -7.94
C VAL A 62 -5.17 -12.62 -8.06
N ILE A 63 -6.39 -12.95 -7.67
CA ILE A 63 -7.53 -12.01 -7.73
C ILE A 63 -7.31 -10.83 -6.78
N ALA A 64 -6.85 -11.10 -5.55
CA ALA A 64 -6.52 -10.06 -4.58
C ALA A 64 -5.37 -9.15 -5.09
N GLY A 65 -4.37 -9.73 -5.75
CA GLY A 65 -3.25 -9.00 -6.34
C GLY A 65 -3.70 -8.04 -7.44
N ILE A 66 -4.64 -8.45 -8.31
CA ILE A 66 -5.22 -7.58 -9.34
C ILE A 66 -5.97 -6.41 -8.71
N ALA A 67 -6.80 -6.67 -7.68
CA ALA A 67 -7.50 -5.60 -6.96
C ALA A 67 -6.53 -4.61 -6.29
N CYS A 68 -5.45 -5.13 -5.70
CA CYS A 68 -4.41 -4.32 -5.07
C CYS A 68 -3.64 -3.49 -6.10
N ALA A 69 -3.40 -4.01 -7.31
CA ALA A 69 -2.74 -3.28 -8.39
C ALA A 69 -3.56 -2.06 -8.86
N PHE A 70 -4.89 -2.21 -9.01
CA PHE A 70 -5.75 -1.07 -9.33
C PHE A 70 -5.75 -0.01 -8.23
N ALA A 71 -5.79 -0.43 -6.96
CA ALA A 71 -5.68 0.49 -5.83
C ALA A 71 -4.31 1.20 -5.81
N ALA A 72 -3.21 0.47 -6.05
CA ALA A 72 -1.86 1.03 -6.09
C ALA A 72 -1.70 2.08 -7.20
N LEU A 73 -2.32 1.87 -8.36
CA LEU A 73 -2.33 2.86 -9.43
C LEU A 73 -3.07 4.14 -9.01
N ALA A 74 -4.22 4.00 -8.35
CA ALA A 74 -4.98 5.14 -7.81
C ALA A 74 -4.27 5.87 -6.65
N TYR A 75 -3.41 5.18 -5.90
CA TYR A 75 -2.55 5.82 -4.91
C TYR A 75 -1.31 6.48 -5.54
N ALA A 76 -0.83 5.98 -6.67
CA ALA A 76 0.32 6.56 -7.37
C ALA A 76 -0.03 7.87 -8.10
N GLU A 77 -1.30 8.08 -8.46
CA GLU A 77 -1.79 9.33 -9.06
C GLU A 77 -2.13 10.43 -8.05
N LEU A 78 -2.32 10.07 -6.77
CA LEU A 78 -2.72 10.98 -5.69
C LEU A 78 -1.54 11.79 -5.15
#